data_AF-A0A392REJ1-F1
#
_entry.id   AF-A0A392REJ1-F1
#
_cell.length_a   1.000
_cell.length_b   1.000
_cell.length_c   1.000
_cell.angle_alpha   90.00
_cell.angle_beta   90.00
_cell.angle_gamma   90.00
#
_symmetry.space_group_name_H-M   'P 1'
#
loop_
_entity.id
_entity.type
_entity.pdbx_description
1 polymer ?
#
loop_
_entity_poly.entity_id
_entity_poly.type
_entity_poly.pdbx_seq_one_letter_code
_entity_poly.pdbx_strand_id
1 'polypeptide(L)'
;VDFGAIVDGIQLWKQFLLVEMSSKLESDVFLAKEDIEVLVKRFMDVESQEGRKIRDRARELKAMCRKAIGKGGSSDRNLNAFI
;
A
#
# COMPACT_ATOMS: atom_id res chain seq x y z
N VAL A 1 2.67 -16.16 -6.73
CA VAL A 1 2.20 -14.77 -6.89
C VAL A 1 3.06 -14.17 -7.98
N ASP A 2 2.50 -13.91 -9.16
CA ASP A 2 3.25 -13.32 -10.27
C ASP A 2 3.58 -11.84 -9.97
N PHE A 3 4.64 -11.31 -10.55
CA PHE A 3 5.08 -9.91 -10.40
C PHE A 3 3.94 -8.93 -10.71
N GLY A 4 3.06 -9.27 -11.66
CA GLY A 4 1.84 -8.52 -11.97
C GLY A 4 0.95 -8.30 -10.75
N ALA A 5 0.68 -9.34 -9.95
CA ALA A 5 -0.20 -9.23 -8.77
C ALA A 5 0.38 -8.34 -7.65
N ILE A 6 1.71 -8.16 -7.62
CA ILE A 6 2.38 -7.26 -6.67
C ILE A 6 2.25 -5.82 -7.13
N VAL A 7 2.48 -5.57 -8.43
CA VAL A 7 2.29 -4.26 -9.04
C VAL A 7 0.84 -3.82 -8.90
N ASP A 8 -0.11 -4.73 -9.15
CA ASP A 8 -1.54 -4.48 -8.98
C ASP A 8 -1.89 -4.17 -7.51
N GLY A 9 -1.29 -4.90 -6.55
CA GLY A 9 -1.46 -4.62 -5.12
C GLY A 9 -0.92 -3.25 -4.69
N ILE A 10 0.21 -2.81 -5.25
CA ILE A 10 0.76 -1.46 -5.01
C ILE A 10 -0.13 -0.39 -5.64
N GLN A 11 -0.62 -0.61 -6.85
CA GLN A 11 -1.54 0.32 -7.53
C GLN A 11 -2.87 0.44 -6.79
N LEU A 12 -3.43 -0.68 -6.30
CA LEU A 12 -4.63 -0.68 -5.47
C LEU A 12 -4.42 0.05 -4.14
N TRP A 13 -3.25 -0.13 -3.50
CA TRP A 13 -2.92 0.59 -2.27
C TRP A 13 -2.78 2.08 -2.52
N LYS A 14 -2.07 2.46 -3.59
CA LYS A 14 -1.92 3.85 -4.03
C LYS A 14 -3.28 4.47 -4.34
N GLN A 15 -4.14 3.79 -5.07
CA GLN A 15 -5.48 4.26 -5.45
C GLN A 15 -6.42 4.38 -4.24
N PHE A 16 -6.31 3.50 -3.24
CA PHE A 16 -7.10 3.59 -2.01
C PHE A 16 -6.66 4.77 -1.12
N LEU A 17 -5.34 5.00 -0.99
CA LEU A 17 -4.81 6.15 -0.25
C LEU A 17 -5.06 7.47 -1.01
N LEU A 18 -4.90 7.47 -2.34
CA LEU A 18 -5.15 8.65 -3.20
C LEU A 18 -6.62 8.99 -3.30
N VAL A 19 -7.57 8.06 -3.38
CA VAL A 19 -9.00 8.41 -3.51
C VAL A 19 -9.53 9.01 -2.21
N GLU A 20 -9.09 8.51 -1.05
CA GLU A 20 -9.44 9.06 0.27
C GLU A 20 -8.84 10.46 0.46
N MET A 21 -7.60 10.68 0.00
CA MET A 21 -6.94 12.00 0.07
C MET A 21 -7.44 12.97 -1.01
N SER A 22 -7.54 12.55 -2.27
CA SER A 22 -7.87 13.38 -3.44
C SER A 22 -9.35 13.66 -3.64
N SER A 23 -10.28 12.92 -3.02
CA SER A 23 -11.68 13.36 -3.00
C SER A 23 -11.86 14.71 -2.26
N LYS A 24 -10.83 15.16 -1.51
CA LYS A 24 -10.72 16.50 -0.90
C LYS A 24 -9.64 17.39 -1.53
N LEU A 25 -8.91 16.93 -2.55
CA LEU A 25 -7.64 17.54 -2.96
C LEU A 25 -7.54 17.63 -4.48
N GLU A 26 -8.08 18.71 -5.05
CA GLU A 26 -7.69 19.15 -6.38
C GLU A 26 -6.20 19.54 -6.37
N SER A 27 -5.44 19.05 -7.35
CA SER A 27 -4.05 19.36 -7.74
C SER A 27 -3.20 20.30 -6.86
N ASP A 28 -2.00 19.82 -6.49
CA ASP A 28 -0.92 20.56 -5.81
C ASP A 28 -1.27 21.18 -4.44
N VAL A 29 -1.84 20.37 -3.55
CA VAL A 29 -2.09 20.84 -2.19
C VAL A 29 -0.87 20.61 -1.30
N PHE A 30 -0.35 21.73 -0.80
CA PHE A 30 0.36 21.78 0.46
C PHE A 30 -0.57 21.30 1.57
N LEU A 31 -0.38 20.08 2.03
CA LEU A 31 -1.09 19.57 3.20
C LEU A 31 -0.66 20.37 4.42
N ALA A 32 -1.62 21.00 5.10
CA ALA A 32 -1.34 21.62 6.37
C ALA A 32 -0.93 20.53 7.37
N LYS A 33 -0.15 20.90 8.39
CA LYS A 33 0.28 19.96 9.44
C LYS A 33 -0.93 19.27 10.08
N GLU A 34 -2.01 20.02 10.25
CA GLU A 34 -3.26 19.60 10.85
C GLU A 34 -3.94 18.50 10.02
N ASP A 35 -3.92 18.61 8.69
CA ASP A 35 -4.48 17.58 7.80
C ASP A 35 -3.71 16.26 7.95
N ILE A 36 -2.38 16.34 7.98
CA ILE A 36 -1.50 15.19 8.19
C ILE A 36 -1.77 14.59 9.58
N GLU A 37 -1.89 15.40 10.62
CA GLU A 37 -2.16 14.94 11.98
C GLU A 37 -3.50 14.19 12.08
N VAL A 38 -4.55 14.71 11.44
CA VAL A 38 -5.87 14.05 11.38
C VAL A 38 -5.78 12.70 10.67
N LEU A 39 -5.11 12.66 9.52
CA LEU A 39 -4.89 11.43 8.75
C LEU A 39 -4.10 10.39 9.54
N VAL A 40 -3.00 10.80 10.17
CA VAL A 40 -2.18 9.91 11.00
C VAL A 40 -2.98 9.38 12.19
N LYS A 41 -3.73 10.23 12.90
CA LYS A 41 -4.58 9.78 14.01
C LYS A 41 -5.62 8.76 13.56
N ARG A 42 -6.30 9.02 12.44
CA ARG A 42 -7.33 8.12 11.88
C ARG A 42 -6.74 6.78 11.44
N PHE A 43 -5.54 6.80 10.86
CA PHE A 43 -4.80 5.60 10.48
C PHE A 43 -4.28 4.81 11.69
N MET A 44 -3.85 5.50 12.75
CA MET A 44 -3.25 4.89 13.95
C MET A 44 -4.28 4.44 14.99
N ASP A 45 -5.53 4.87 14.89
CA ASP A 45 -6.61 4.40 15.75
C ASP A 45 -6.78 2.88 15.58
N VAL A 46 -6.46 2.15 16.65
CA VAL A 46 -6.53 0.68 16.70
C VAL A 46 -7.98 0.21 16.75
N GLU A 47 -8.86 1.03 17.34
CA GLU A 47 -10.28 0.76 17.50
C GLU A 47 -11.11 1.12 16.26
N SER A 48 -10.55 1.92 15.35
CA SER A 48 -11.16 2.23 14.06
C SER A 48 -11.24 1.01 13.15
N GLN A 49 -12.45 0.68 12.69
CA GLN A 49 -12.67 -0.38 11.70
C GLN A 49 -12.02 -0.05 10.35
N GLU A 50 -12.05 1.22 9.95
CA GLU A 50 -11.41 1.70 8.73
C GLU A 50 -9.88 1.57 8.82
N GLY A 51 -9.29 2.06 9.92
CA GLY A 51 -7.86 1.93 10.19
C GLY A 51 -7.39 0.48 10.22
N ARG A 52 -8.18 -0.42 10.82
CA ARG A 52 -7.92 -1.87 10.78
C ARG A 52 -7.87 -2.42 9.35
N LYS A 53 -8.87 -2.12 8.51
CA LYS A 53 -8.92 -2.59 7.11
C LYS A 53 -7.69 -2.14 6.31
N ILE A 54 -7.26 -0.89 6.48
CA ILE A 54 -6.07 -0.36 5.78
C ILE A 54 -4.82 -1.11 6.23
N ARG A 55 -4.63 -1.31 7.54
CA ARG A 55 -3.47 -2.02 8.09
C ARG A 55 -3.44 -3.50 7.69
N ASP A 56 -4.60 -4.16 7.61
CA ASP A 56 -4.68 -5.56 7.17
C ASP A 56 -4.27 -5.73 5.71
N ARG A 57 -4.75 -4.85 4.82
CA ARG A 57 -4.28 -4.82 3.42
C ARG A 57 -2.78 -4.56 3.30
N ALA A 58 -2.23 -3.66 4.12
CA ALA A 58 -0.79 -3.41 4.15
C ALA A 58 0.01 -4.66 4.59
N ARG A 59 -0.51 -5.45 5.54
CA ARG A 59 0.09 -6.72 5.96
C ARG A 59 0.04 -7.77 4.84
N GLU A 60 -1.08 -7.87 4.13
CA GLU A 60 -1.23 -8.76 2.98
C GLU A 60 -0.24 -8.41 1.87
N LEU A 61 -0.14 -7.12 1.52
CA LEU A 61 0.84 -6.64 0.54
C LEU A 61 2.27 -6.98 0.96
N LYS A 62 2.63 -6.73 2.23
CA LYS A 62 3.93 -7.12 2.78
C LYS A 62 4.19 -8.62 2.62
N ALA A 63 3.21 -9.47 2.91
CA ALA A 63 3.35 -10.92 2.78
C ALA A 63 3.55 -11.35 1.32
N MET A 64 2.82 -10.73 0.37
CA MET A 64 2.99 -11.00 -1.06
C MET A 64 4.40 -10.62 -1.54
N CYS A 65 4.88 -9.42 -1.20
CA CYS A 65 6.23 -8.99 -1.54
C CYS A 65 7.30 -9.94 -0.96
N ARG A 66 7.16 -10.35 0.31
CA ARG A 66 8.09 -11.30 0.93
C ARG A 66 8.12 -12.66 0.24
N LYS A 67 6.97 -13.16 -0.22
CA LYS A 67 6.90 -14.40 -1.01
C LYS A 67 7.58 -14.26 -2.36
N ALA A 68 7.46 -13.10 -3.01
CA ALA A 68 8.01 -12.87 -4.33
C ALA A 68 9.54 -12.82 -4.36
N ILE A 69 10.14 -12.19 -3.35
CA ILE A 69 11.60 -12.10 -3.20
C ILE A 69 12.22 -13.32 -2.50
N GLY A 70 11.39 -14.22 -1.95
CA GLY A 70 11.86 -15.46 -1.33
C GLY A 70 12.38 -16.45 -2.38
N LYS A 71 13.19 -17.41 -1.95
CA LYS A 71 13.72 -18.47 -2.83
C LYS A 71 12.59 -19.19 -3.56
N GLY A 72 12.71 -19.30 -4.89
CA GLY A 72 11.67 -19.87 -5.76
C GLY A 72 10.46 -18.95 -5.96
N GLY A 73 10.49 -17.73 -5.45
CA GLY A 73 9.50 -16.67 -5.67
C GLY A 73 9.59 -16.07 -7.07
N SER A 74 8.60 -15.26 -7.44
CA SER A 74 8.53 -14.68 -8.79
C SER A 74 9.70 -13.75 -9.11
N SER A 75 10.05 -12.84 -8.20
CA SER A 75 11.22 -11.96 -8.39
C SER A 75 12.53 -12.74 -8.40
N ASP A 76 12.66 -13.77 -7.55
CA ASP A 76 13.83 -14.67 -7.54
C ASP A 76 13.99 -15.42 -8.88
N ARG A 77 12.91 -15.98 -9.42
CA ARG A 77 12.90 -16.64 -10.74
C ARG A 77 13.19 -15.66 -11.88
N ASN A 78 12.58 -14.48 -11.84
CA ASN A 78 12.80 -13.47 -12.87
C ASN A 78 14.27 -13.03 -12.91
N LEU A 79 14.90 -12.86 -11.74
CA LEU A 79 16.32 -12.52 -11.67
C LEU A 79 17.19 -13.67 -12.20
N ASN A 80 16.87 -14.92 -11.87
CA ASN A 80 17.58 -16.09 -12.39
C ASN A 80 17.42 -16.28 -13.91
N ALA A 81 16.29 -15.87 -14.48
CA ALA A 81 16.04 -15.96 -15.92
C ALA A 81 16.66 -14.79 -16.72
N PHE A 82 17.06 -13.71 -16.06
CA PHE A 82 17.67 -12.55 -16.68
C PHE A 82 19.19 -12.71 -16.91
N ILE A 83 19.86 -13.53 -16.09
CA ILE A 83 21.27 -13.90 -16.20
C ILE A 83 21.41 -15.11 -17.11
#